data_AF-A0A9P7K492-F1
#
_entry.id   AF-A0A9P7K492-F1
#
_cell.length_a   1.000
_cell.length_b   1.000
_cell.length_c   1.000
_cell.angle_alpha   90.00
_cell.angle_beta   90.00
_cell.angle_gamma   90.00
#
_symmetry.space_group_name_H-M   'P 1'
#
loop_
_entity.id
_entity.type
_entity.pdbx_description
1 polymer ?
#
loop_
_entity_poly.entity_id
_entity_poly.type
_entity_poly.pdbx_seq_one_letter_code
_entity_poly.pdbx_strand_id
1 'polypeptide(L)'
;MASAEITLDAAKTTVDKLADKDADTTDSELRYLAYGARLRTVIRAGSRYIAYTSDVGEAFRPVVPPWVVTAAYGVSWLYLAGDVGYESYKAHHRGPSPIEAANFSEPTRIGIAAVQRATFQSIASMALPAFTIHTAVAQAKKAFKNTQNVRLKTWGPTVTGLAIVPVLPYLFDHPVEHVTDRAFDWIRVKIIESNNSPKDTHKPEL
;
A
#
# COMPACT_ATOMS: atom_id res chain seq x y z
N MET A 1 8.12 -22.63 -22.30
CA MET A 1 9.50 -22.74 -21.77
C MET A 1 10.41 -21.59 -22.21
N ALA A 2 10.25 -21.01 -23.42
CA ALA A 2 11.05 -19.89 -23.92
C ALA A 2 11.07 -18.60 -23.05
N SER A 3 9.98 -18.26 -22.35
CA SER A 3 9.94 -17.06 -21.51
C SER A 3 10.82 -17.15 -20.26
N ALA A 4 11.08 -18.36 -19.75
CA ALA A 4 11.93 -18.56 -18.58
C ALA A 4 13.41 -18.43 -18.92
N GLU A 5 13.82 -18.88 -20.11
CA GLU A 5 15.18 -18.73 -20.62
C GLU A 5 15.53 -17.27 -20.90
N ILE A 6 14.59 -16.50 -21.50
CA ILE A 6 14.78 -15.06 -21.73
C ILE A 6 15.02 -14.29 -20.42
N THR A 7 14.31 -14.66 -19.34
CA THR A 7 14.50 -14.03 -18.03
C THR A 7 15.81 -14.43 -17.36
N LEU A 8 16.26 -15.68 -17.56
CA LEU A 8 17.53 -16.18 -17.04
C LEU A 8 18.73 -15.55 -17.76
N ASP A 9 18.65 -15.37 -19.07
CA ASP A 9 19.70 -14.72 -19.85
C ASP A 9 19.74 -13.21 -19.60
N ALA A 10 18.59 -12.54 -19.47
CA ALA A 10 18.55 -11.14 -19.06
C ALA A 10 19.10 -10.94 -17.64
N ALA A 11 18.82 -11.87 -16.71
CA ALA A 11 19.37 -11.87 -15.36
C ALA A 11 20.88 -12.11 -15.36
N LYS A 12 21.38 -13.10 -16.13
CA LYS A 12 22.81 -13.36 -16.29
C LYS A 12 23.54 -12.17 -16.90
N THR A 13 23.01 -11.58 -17.96
CA THR A 13 23.60 -10.39 -18.59
C THR A 13 23.65 -9.21 -17.64
N THR A 14 22.66 -9.08 -16.75
CA THR A 14 22.67 -8.04 -15.71
C THR A 14 23.69 -8.35 -14.61
N VAL A 15 23.82 -9.61 -14.21
CA VAL A 15 24.81 -10.06 -13.20
C VAL A 15 26.23 -9.94 -13.74
N ASP A 16 26.49 -10.34 -14.99
CA ASP A 16 27.79 -10.25 -15.63
C ASP A 16 28.18 -8.78 -15.86
N LYS A 17 27.23 -7.92 -16.25
CA LYS A 17 27.46 -6.46 -16.37
C LYS A 17 27.66 -5.75 -15.03
N LEU A 18 27.21 -6.37 -13.93
CA LEU A 18 27.47 -5.93 -12.56
C LEU A 18 28.78 -6.51 -12.01
N ALA A 19 29.24 -7.66 -12.51
CA ALA A 19 30.51 -8.30 -12.16
C ALA A 19 31.70 -7.71 -12.94
N ASP A 20 31.52 -7.36 -14.22
CA ASP A 20 32.53 -6.67 -15.05
C ASP A 20 32.81 -5.24 -14.58
N LYS A 21 31.90 -4.67 -13.77
CA LYS A 21 32.17 -3.45 -13.01
C LYS A 21 32.91 -3.82 -11.73
N ASP A 22 34.15 -4.29 -11.90
CA ASP A 22 35.18 -4.48 -10.89
C ASP A 22 35.58 -3.10 -10.29
N ALA A 23 34.61 -2.44 -9.69
CA ALA A 23 34.73 -1.15 -9.07
C ALA A 23 35.01 -1.39 -7.59
N ASP A 24 36.29 -1.44 -7.29
CA ASP A 24 36.94 -1.11 -6.04
C ASP A 24 35.97 -0.98 -4.84
N THR A 25 35.95 -2.00 -3.99
CA THR A 25 35.12 -2.12 -2.77
C THR A 25 35.35 -1.03 -1.70
N THR A 26 36.09 0.01 -2.02
CA THR A 26 36.40 1.15 -1.15
C THR A 26 35.52 2.38 -1.38
N ASP A 27 34.76 2.44 -2.50
CA ASP A 27 33.93 3.60 -2.81
C ASP A 27 32.50 3.54 -2.22
N SER A 28 32.09 4.66 -1.61
CA SER A 28 30.85 4.80 -0.84
C SER A 28 29.59 4.47 -1.68
N GLU A 29 29.62 4.78 -2.98
CA GLU A 29 28.47 4.67 -3.88
C GLU A 29 28.01 3.23 -4.15
N LEU A 30 28.93 2.28 -4.35
CA LEU A 30 28.57 0.87 -4.56
C LEU A 30 27.95 0.24 -3.32
N ARG A 31 28.34 0.71 -2.13
CA ARG A 31 27.75 0.27 -0.87
C ARG A 31 26.32 0.76 -0.73
N TYR A 32 26.05 2.03 -1.08
CA TYR A 32 24.68 2.56 -1.10
C TYR A 32 23.82 1.89 -2.17
N LEU A 33 24.37 1.54 -3.33
CA LEU A 33 23.67 0.75 -4.34
C LEU A 33 23.36 -0.67 -3.85
N ALA A 34 24.29 -1.32 -3.14
CA ALA A 34 24.08 -2.63 -2.54
C ALA A 34 23.05 -2.58 -1.39
N TYR A 35 23.09 -1.56 -0.53
CA TYR A 35 22.07 -1.32 0.49
C TYR A 35 20.72 -1.02 -0.15
N GLY A 36 20.67 -0.21 -1.20
CA GLY A 36 19.47 0.09 -1.97
C GLY A 36 18.88 -1.18 -2.63
N ALA A 37 19.72 -2.06 -3.17
CA ALA A 37 19.28 -3.34 -3.75
C ALA A 37 18.75 -4.33 -2.70
N ARG A 38 19.38 -4.39 -1.52
CA ARG A 38 18.90 -5.20 -0.39
C ARG A 38 17.61 -4.63 0.19
N LEU A 39 17.55 -3.32 0.39
CA LEU A 39 16.36 -2.61 0.85
C LEU A 39 15.20 -2.80 -0.14
N ARG A 40 15.46 -2.66 -1.45
CA ARG A 40 14.48 -2.94 -2.51
C ARG A 40 14.00 -4.40 -2.48
N THR A 41 14.89 -5.35 -2.24
CA THR A 41 14.55 -6.78 -2.14
C THR A 41 13.69 -7.05 -0.90
N VAL A 42 14.04 -6.46 0.25
CA VAL A 42 13.26 -6.55 1.49
C VAL A 42 11.90 -5.86 1.33
N ILE A 43 11.84 -4.69 0.69
CA ILE A 43 10.58 -3.98 0.41
C ILE A 43 9.72 -4.78 -0.58
N ARG A 44 10.31 -5.44 -1.59
CA ARG A 44 9.56 -6.20 -2.59
C ARG A 44 9.07 -7.56 -2.09
N ALA A 45 9.87 -8.24 -1.26
CA ALA A 45 9.49 -9.50 -0.61
C ALA A 45 8.58 -9.25 0.61
N GLY A 46 8.78 -8.13 1.29
CA GLY A 46 8.08 -7.72 2.49
C GLY A 46 6.93 -6.77 2.24
N SER A 47 6.63 -6.32 1.03
CA SER A 47 5.59 -5.31 0.74
C SER A 47 4.23 -5.66 1.35
N ARG A 48 3.85 -6.95 1.29
CA ARG A 48 2.65 -7.46 1.96
C ARG A 48 2.78 -7.46 3.49
N TYR A 49 3.96 -7.74 4.03
CA TYR A 49 4.23 -7.80 5.46
C TYR A 49 4.46 -6.45 6.14
N ILE A 50 4.98 -5.47 5.40
CA ILE A 50 5.24 -4.12 5.88
C ILE A 50 3.92 -3.41 6.19
N ALA A 51 2.87 -3.64 5.40
CA ALA A 51 1.52 -3.17 5.69
C ALA A 51 0.97 -3.74 7.01
N TYR A 52 1.29 -4.99 7.35
CA TYR A 52 0.90 -5.59 8.64
C TYR A 52 1.71 -5.07 9.84
N THR A 53 2.70 -4.17 9.64
CA THR A 53 3.46 -3.60 10.75
C THR A 53 2.56 -2.76 11.65
N SER A 54 1.64 -1.96 11.09
CA SER A 54 0.65 -1.22 11.87
C SER A 54 -0.29 -2.14 12.64
N ASP A 55 -0.69 -3.25 12.03
CA ASP A 55 -1.60 -4.24 12.60
C ASP A 55 -0.98 -4.96 13.80
N VAL A 56 0.30 -5.32 13.68
CA VAL A 56 1.11 -5.82 14.79
C VAL A 56 1.24 -4.73 15.86
N GLY A 57 1.55 -3.49 15.49
CA GLY A 57 1.60 -2.37 16.43
C GLY A 57 0.31 -2.21 17.25
N GLU A 58 -0.85 -2.31 16.61
CA GLU A 58 -2.16 -2.28 17.26
C GLU A 58 -2.36 -3.42 18.26
N ALA A 59 -1.96 -4.64 17.89
CA ALA A 59 -2.02 -5.79 18.78
C ALA A 59 -1.19 -5.58 20.05
N PHE A 60 -0.02 -4.96 19.94
CA PHE A 60 0.92 -4.78 21.05
C PHE A 60 0.63 -3.55 21.95
N ARG A 61 -0.36 -2.70 21.64
CA ARG A 61 -0.77 -1.54 22.47
C ARG A 61 -0.81 -1.76 23.99
N PRO A 62 -1.23 -2.92 24.52
CA PRO A 62 -1.28 -3.17 25.96
C PRO A 62 0.10 -3.25 26.62
N VAL A 63 1.16 -3.56 25.87
CA VAL A 63 2.48 -3.93 26.38
C VAL A 63 3.63 -3.06 25.86
N VAL A 64 3.41 -2.23 24.83
CA VAL A 64 4.40 -1.29 24.30
C VAL A 64 3.98 0.17 24.54
N PRO A 65 4.92 1.11 24.64
CA PRO A 65 4.59 2.53 24.73
C PRO A 65 3.94 3.03 23.41
N PRO A 66 3.05 4.05 23.47
CA PRO A 66 2.29 4.51 22.30
C PRO A 66 3.14 4.92 21.09
N TRP A 67 4.36 5.44 21.33
CA TRP A 67 5.25 5.85 20.24
C TRP A 67 5.69 4.68 19.34
N VAL A 68 5.74 3.45 19.85
CA VAL A 68 6.06 2.26 19.05
C VAL A 68 4.94 1.99 18.04
N VAL A 69 3.69 2.15 18.47
CA VAL A 69 2.51 2.00 17.61
C VAL A 69 2.49 3.10 16.56
N THR A 70 2.78 4.35 16.96
CA THR A 70 2.91 5.48 16.02
C THR A 70 4.04 5.26 15.01
N ALA A 71 5.18 4.72 15.44
CA ALA A 71 6.28 4.38 14.55
C ALA A 71 5.90 3.28 13.54
N ALA A 72 5.15 2.26 13.99
CA ALA A 72 4.61 1.23 13.11
C ALA A 72 3.65 1.79 12.04
N TYR A 73 2.81 2.77 12.41
CA TYR A 73 2.03 3.54 11.44
C TYR A 73 2.94 4.34 10.50
N GLY A 74 3.97 5.00 11.01
CA GLY A 74 4.91 5.77 10.19
C GLY A 74 5.58 4.93 9.10
N VAL A 75 6.02 3.72 9.43
CA VAL A 75 6.57 2.76 8.44
C VAL A 75 5.55 2.43 7.36
N SER A 76 4.30 2.20 7.75
CA SER A 76 3.23 1.83 6.83
C SER A 76 2.81 2.99 5.92
N TRP A 77 2.73 4.22 6.47
CA TRP A 77 2.48 5.44 5.70
C TRP A 77 3.61 5.74 4.70
N LEU A 78 4.86 5.51 5.10
CA LEU A 78 6.00 5.65 4.20
C LEU A 78 5.92 4.68 3.03
N TYR A 79 5.54 3.42 3.30
CA TYR A 79 5.30 2.42 2.26
C TYR A 79 4.18 2.84 1.30
N LEU A 80 3.03 3.25 1.84
CA LEU A 80 1.89 3.72 1.04
C LEU A 80 2.26 4.91 0.15
N ALA A 81 2.94 5.91 0.72
CA ALA A 81 3.40 7.08 -0.03
C ALA A 81 4.36 6.69 -1.16
N GLY A 82 5.25 5.73 -0.89
CA GLY A 82 6.14 5.15 -1.90
C GLY A 82 5.38 4.44 -3.03
N ASP A 83 4.36 3.63 -2.70
CA ASP A 83 3.54 2.92 -3.68
C ASP A 83 2.75 3.88 -4.58
N VAL A 84 2.06 4.84 -3.97
CA VAL A 84 1.32 5.89 -4.70
C VAL A 84 2.26 6.70 -5.58
N GLY A 85 3.44 7.08 -5.08
CA GLY A 85 4.44 7.82 -5.84
C GLY A 85 4.97 7.02 -7.03
N TYR A 86 5.30 5.74 -6.83
CA TYR A 86 5.79 4.86 -7.90
C TYR A 86 4.73 4.60 -8.98
N GLU A 87 3.48 4.37 -8.58
CA GLU A 87 2.36 4.21 -9.51
C GLU A 87 2.06 5.51 -10.28
N SER A 88 2.15 6.66 -9.62
CA SER A 88 1.98 7.97 -10.26
C SER A 88 3.09 8.23 -11.30
N TYR A 89 4.34 7.89 -10.96
CA TYR A 89 5.47 7.99 -11.88
C TYR A 89 5.28 7.10 -13.12
N LYS A 90 4.82 5.84 -12.93
CA LYS A 90 4.48 4.96 -14.05
C LYS A 90 3.31 5.48 -14.88
N ALA A 91 2.30 6.07 -14.26
CA ALA A 91 1.15 6.66 -14.95
C ALA A 91 1.58 7.84 -15.83
N HIS A 92 2.55 8.63 -15.39
CA HIS A 92 3.16 9.69 -16.21
C HIS A 92 3.85 9.10 -17.46
N HIS A 93 4.68 8.07 -17.28
CA HIS A 93 5.46 7.48 -18.39
C HIS A 93 4.61 6.68 -19.39
N ARG A 94 3.46 6.13 -18.96
CA ARG A 94 2.51 5.44 -19.84
C ARG A 94 1.72 6.38 -20.74
N GLY A 95 1.74 7.67 -20.47
CA GLY A 95 0.92 8.66 -21.15
C GLY A 95 -0.56 8.58 -20.80
N PRO A 96 -1.36 9.56 -21.26
CA PRO A 96 -2.80 9.57 -21.07
C PRO A 96 -3.50 8.59 -22.01
N SER A 97 -4.57 7.96 -21.54
CA SER A 97 -5.50 7.26 -22.44
C SER A 97 -6.19 8.27 -23.39
N PRO A 98 -6.77 7.83 -24.52
CA PRO A 98 -7.47 8.72 -25.44
C PRO A 98 -8.58 9.56 -24.77
N ILE A 99 -9.23 8.99 -23.75
CA ILE A 99 -10.29 9.65 -22.99
C ILE A 99 -9.71 10.64 -21.97
N GLU A 100 -8.57 10.33 -21.37
CA GLU A 100 -7.92 11.23 -20.41
C GLU A 100 -7.30 12.45 -21.11
N ALA A 101 -6.68 12.24 -22.28
CA ALA A 101 -6.06 13.30 -23.07
C ALA A 101 -7.05 14.36 -23.54
N ALA A 102 -8.30 13.96 -23.78
CA ALA A 102 -9.35 14.86 -24.24
C ALA A 102 -9.94 15.75 -23.13
N ASN A 103 -9.73 15.41 -21.85
CA ASN A 103 -10.50 16.00 -20.75
C ASN A 103 -9.66 16.56 -19.60
N PHE A 104 -8.39 16.15 -19.48
CA PHE A 104 -7.55 16.57 -18.37
C PHE A 104 -6.15 16.99 -18.83
N SER A 105 -5.61 18.04 -18.18
CA SER A 105 -4.18 18.31 -18.24
C SER A 105 -3.41 17.16 -17.59
N GLU A 106 -2.20 16.89 -18.07
CA GLU A 106 -1.38 15.78 -17.58
C GLU A 106 -1.13 15.84 -16.05
N PRO A 107 -0.79 17.00 -15.43
CA PRO A 107 -0.66 17.09 -13.98
C PRO A 107 -1.95 16.80 -13.23
N THR A 108 -3.10 17.30 -13.72
CA THR A 108 -4.41 17.08 -13.09
C THR A 108 -4.80 15.61 -13.11
N ARG A 109 -4.58 14.92 -14.23
CA ARG A 109 -4.86 13.49 -14.39
C ARG A 109 -4.07 12.64 -13.41
N ILE A 110 -2.76 12.86 -13.34
CA ILE A 110 -1.87 12.12 -12.43
C ILE A 110 -2.24 12.43 -10.99
N GLY A 111 -2.54 13.69 -10.66
CA GLY A 111 -2.94 14.11 -9.32
C GLY A 111 -4.23 13.44 -8.85
N ILE A 112 -5.28 13.43 -9.68
CA ILE A 112 -6.55 12.77 -9.34
C ILE A 112 -6.34 11.26 -9.16
N ALA A 113 -5.61 10.60 -10.06
CA ALA A 113 -5.31 9.18 -9.95
C ALA A 113 -4.49 8.85 -8.68
N ALA A 114 -3.53 9.70 -8.33
CA ALA A 114 -2.72 9.57 -7.12
C ALA A 114 -3.55 9.71 -5.85
N VAL A 115 -4.38 10.77 -5.77
CA VAL A 115 -5.27 11.02 -4.62
C VAL A 115 -6.25 9.88 -4.46
N GLN A 116 -6.89 9.46 -5.54
CA GLN A 116 -7.84 8.36 -5.52
C GLN A 116 -7.19 7.08 -5.00
N ARG A 117 -6.02 6.69 -5.55
CA ARG A 117 -5.28 5.52 -5.08
C ARG A 117 -4.87 5.64 -3.62
N ALA A 118 -4.34 6.79 -3.21
CA ALA A 118 -3.95 7.05 -1.83
C ALA A 118 -5.14 6.89 -0.89
N THR A 119 -6.30 7.48 -1.20
CA THR A 119 -7.51 7.38 -0.37
C THR A 119 -7.99 5.93 -0.27
N PHE A 120 -8.12 5.21 -1.38
CA PHE A 120 -8.60 3.83 -1.37
C PHE A 120 -7.63 2.89 -0.66
N GLN A 121 -6.33 2.96 -0.97
CA GLN A 121 -5.35 2.12 -0.30
C GLN A 121 -5.21 2.45 1.19
N SER A 122 -5.27 3.73 1.59
CA SER A 122 -5.27 4.10 3.01
C SER A 122 -6.44 3.46 3.76
N ILE A 123 -7.65 3.53 3.18
CA ILE A 123 -8.85 3.02 3.86
C ILE A 123 -8.83 1.49 3.90
N ALA A 124 -8.62 0.86 2.74
CA ALA A 124 -8.70 -0.58 2.57
C ALA A 124 -7.55 -1.31 3.29
N SER A 125 -6.32 -0.82 3.17
CA SER A 125 -5.12 -1.53 3.64
C SER A 125 -4.66 -1.11 5.03
N MET A 126 -5.14 0.04 5.56
CA MET A 126 -4.67 0.54 6.85
C MET A 126 -5.80 0.83 7.83
N ALA A 127 -6.82 1.58 7.44
CA ALA A 127 -7.83 2.05 8.40
C ALA A 127 -8.71 0.91 8.93
N LEU A 128 -9.25 0.07 8.03
CA LEU A 128 -10.18 -1.01 8.41
C LEU A 128 -9.51 -2.12 9.23
N PRO A 129 -8.34 -2.67 8.83
CA PRO A 129 -7.62 -3.67 9.62
C PRO A 129 -7.22 -3.15 11.00
N ALA A 130 -6.61 -1.97 11.04
CA ALA A 130 -6.11 -1.39 12.29
C ALA A 130 -7.24 -1.08 13.27
N PHE A 131 -8.37 -0.52 12.80
CA PHE A 131 -9.53 -0.27 13.65
C PHE A 131 -10.13 -1.57 14.23
N THR A 132 -10.12 -2.64 13.45
CA THR A 132 -10.63 -3.95 13.87
C THR A 132 -9.76 -4.53 14.99
N ILE A 133 -8.44 -4.56 14.80
CA ILE A 133 -7.51 -5.03 15.81
C ILE A 133 -7.59 -4.14 17.06
N HIS A 134 -7.62 -2.82 16.87
CA HIS A 134 -7.74 -1.87 17.97
C HIS A 134 -8.96 -2.17 18.86
N THR A 135 -10.13 -2.29 18.23
CA THR A 135 -11.38 -2.57 18.92
C THR A 135 -11.33 -3.91 19.66
N ALA A 136 -10.82 -4.95 19.00
CA ALA A 136 -10.71 -6.27 19.61
C ALA A 136 -9.76 -6.30 20.81
N VAL A 137 -8.58 -5.68 20.69
CA VAL A 137 -7.61 -5.54 21.79
C VAL A 137 -8.22 -4.74 22.95
N ALA A 138 -8.96 -3.67 22.65
CA ALA A 138 -9.63 -2.87 23.67
C ALA A 138 -10.73 -3.66 24.41
N GLN A 139 -11.51 -4.47 23.70
CA GLN A 139 -12.51 -5.36 24.28
C GLN A 139 -11.84 -6.47 25.12
N ALA A 140 -10.78 -7.09 24.61
CA ALA A 140 -10.01 -8.09 25.34
C ALA A 140 -9.41 -7.50 26.63
N LYS A 141 -8.86 -6.29 26.58
CA LYS A 141 -8.34 -5.60 27.78
C LYS A 141 -9.42 -5.42 28.85
N LYS A 142 -10.67 -5.13 28.45
CA LYS A 142 -11.80 -5.05 29.39
C LYS A 142 -12.12 -6.43 29.98
N ALA A 143 -12.13 -7.48 29.16
CA ALA A 143 -12.42 -8.85 29.59
C ALA A 143 -11.35 -9.41 30.57
N PHE A 144 -10.06 -9.15 30.32
CA PHE A 144 -8.96 -9.64 31.16
C PHE A 144 -8.65 -8.78 32.40
N LYS A 145 -9.40 -7.67 32.62
CA LYS A 145 -9.14 -6.72 33.72
C LYS A 145 -9.19 -7.37 35.12
N ASN A 146 -10.08 -8.34 35.32
CA ASN A 146 -10.31 -8.97 36.64
C ASN A 146 -9.63 -10.34 36.79
N THR A 147 -8.84 -10.77 35.80
CA THR A 147 -8.12 -12.04 35.87
C THR A 147 -7.00 -11.95 36.93
N GLN A 148 -6.91 -12.97 37.79
CA GLN A 148 -5.87 -13.06 38.83
C GLN A 148 -4.50 -13.47 38.26
N ASN A 149 -4.47 -14.16 37.12
CA ASN A 149 -3.24 -14.49 36.42
C ASN A 149 -2.65 -13.25 35.71
N VAL A 150 -1.51 -12.77 36.22
CA VAL A 150 -0.79 -11.60 35.71
C VAL A 150 -0.38 -11.77 34.25
N ARG A 151 0.07 -12.97 33.84
CA ARG A 151 0.48 -13.21 32.44
C ARG A 151 -0.70 -13.08 31.50
N LEU A 152 -1.85 -13.61 31.87
CA LEU A 152 -3.07 -13.53 31.05
C LEU A 152 -3.63 -12.10 31.02
N LYS A 153 -3.55 -11.36 32.13
CA LYS A 153 -3.92 -9.94 32.20
C LYS A 153 -3.05 -9.06 31.30
N THR A 154 -1.75 -9.30 31.26
CA THR A 154 -0.79 -8.51 30.47
C THR A 154 -0.79 -8.88 28.99
N TRP A 155 -0.74 -10.19 28.68
CA TRP A 155 -0.54 -10.67 27.31
C TRP A 155 -1.83 -11.13 26.62
N GLY A 156 -2.90 -11.43 27.36
CA GLY A 156 -4.17 -11.89 26.78
C GLY A 156 -4.74 -10.95 25.72
N PRO A 157 -4.80 -9.63 25.95
CA PRO A 157 -5.26 -8.68 24.94
C PRO A 157 -4.37 -8.65 23.69
N THR A 158 -3.04 -8.73 23.85
CA THR A 158 -2.08 -8.77 22.73
C THR A 158 -2.21 -10.03 21.90
N VAL A 159 -2.30 -11.19 22.55
CA VAL A 159 -2.50 -12.49 21.87
C VAL A 159 -3.82 -12.49 21.10
N THR A 160 -4.86 -11.87 21.65
CA THR A 160 -6.15 -11.72 20.96
C THR A 160 -5.99 -10.89 19.68
N GLY A 161 -5.29 -9.75 19.74
CA GLY A 161 -5.02 -8.92 18.56
C GLY A 161 -4.21 -9.66 17.49
N LEU A 162 -3.16 -10.39 17.90
CA LEU A 162 -2.33 -11.16 16.96
C LEU A 162 -3.07 -12.33 16.32
N ALA A 163 -3.99 -12.98 17.05
CA ALA A 163 -4.81 -14.06 16.51
C ALA A 163 -5.78 -13.58 15.41
N ILE A 164 -6.10 -12.29 15.37
CA ILE A 164 -6.98 -11.69 14.35
C ILE A 164 -6.23 -11.45 13.05
N VAL A 165 -4.92 -11.15 13.10
CA VAL A 165 -4.12 -10.79 11.91
C VAL A 165 -4.24 -11.81 10.75
N PRO A 166 -4.12 -13.13 10.98
CA PRO A 166 -4.27 -14.13 9.90
C PRO A 166 -5.70 -14.25 9.35
N VAL A 167 -6.70 -13.79 10.10
CA VAL A 167 -8.13 -13.88 9.76
C VAL A 167 -8.60 -12.64 9.00
N LEU A 168 -7.88 -11.51 9.12
CA LEU A 168 -8.22 -10.25 8.45
C LEU A 168 -8.41 -10.36 6.93
N PRO A 169 -7.57 -11.10 6.17
CA PRO A 169 -7.80 -11.29 4.74
C PRO A 169 -9.17 -11.92 4.46
N TYR A 170 -9.59 -12.91 5.24
CA TYR A 170 -10.92 -13.51 5.05
C TYR A 170 -12.09 -12.57 5.41
N LEU A 171 -11.88 -11.66 6.36
CA LEU A 171 -12.90 -10.69 6.77
C LEU A 171 -13.04 -9.53 5.78
N PHE A 172 -11.92 -9.10 5.19
CA PHE A 172 -11.87 -7.87 4.40
C PHE A 172 -11.60 -8.08 2.91
N ASP A 173 -10.99 -9.17 2.45
CA ASP A 173 -10.66 -9.35 1.04
C ASP A 173 -11.92 -9.30 0.16
N HIS A 174 -12.99 -10.01 0.52
CA HIS A 174 -14.19 -10.10 -0.32
C HIS A 174 -15.03 -8.79 -0.36
N PRO A 175 -15.26 -8.09 0.78
CA PRO A 175 -15.90 -6.77 0.76
C PRO A 175 -15.02 -5.70 0.11
N VAL A 176 -13.71 -5.71 0.38
CA VAL A 176 -12.77 -4.73 -0.17
C VAL A 176 -12.65 -4.91 -1.67
N GLU A 177 -12.60 -6.14 -2.18
CA GLU A 177 -12.58 -6.41 -3.62
C GLU A 177 -13.83 -5.82 -4.30
N HIS A 178 -15.02 -6.11 -3.76
CA HIS A 178 -16.27 -5.53 -4.29
C HIS A 178 -16.32 -4.01 -4.20
N VAL A 179 -15.84 -3.41 -3.12
CA VAL A 179 -15.81 -1.94 -2.96
C VAL A 179 -14.79 -1.31 -3.89
N THR A 180 -13.64 -1.96 -4.07
CA THR A 180 -12.57 -1.50 -4.94
C THR A 180 -13.02 -1.56 -6.39
N ASP A 181 -13.59 -2.68 -6.83
CA ASP A 181 -14.10 -2.86 -8.19
C ASP A 181 -15.25 -1.89 -8.48
N ARG A 182 -16.25 -1.79 -7.59
CA ARG A 182 -17.34 -0.82 -7.77
C ARG A 182 -16.85 0.61 -7.75
N ALA A 183 -15.86 0.95 -6.95
CA ALA A 183 -15.28 2.28 -6.94
C ALA A 183 -14.54 2.56 -8.25
N PHE A 184 -13.69 1.65 -8.72
CA PHE A 184 -12.99 1.79 -10.00
C PHE A 184 -13.97 1.89 -11.18
N ASP A 185 -15.01 1.07 -11.19
CA ASP A 185 -16.05 1.11 -12.20
C ASP A 185 -16.88 2.39 -12.11
N TRP A 186 -17.26 2.84 -10.91
CA TRP A 186 -17.95 4.11 -10.73
C TRP A 186 -17.11 5.30 -11.18
N ILE A 187 -15.81 5.30 -10.87
CA ILE A 187 -14.89 6.34 -11.37
C ILE A 187 -14.82 6.29 -12.89
N ARG A 188 -14.70 5.12 -13.51
CA ARG A 188 -14.72 4.99 -14.97
C ARG A 188 -16.02 5.50 -15.57
N VAL A 189 -17.17 5.09 -15.02
CA VAL A 189 -18.50 5.49 -15.49
C VAL A 189 -18.69 6.99 -15.36
N LYS A 190 -18.32 7.59 -14.22
CA LYS A 190 -18.51 9.02 -13.97
C LYS A 190 -17.61 9.89 -14.87
N ILE A 191 -16.42 9.39 -15.21
CA ILE A 191 -15.55 10.01 -16.22
C ILE A 191 -16.18 9.92 -17.62
N ILE A 192 -16.85 8.80 -17.95
CA ILE A 192 -17.56 8.63 -19.23
C ILE A 192 -18.82 9.51 -19.31
N GLU A 193 -19.62 9.57 -18.25
CA GLU A 193 -20.85 10.38 -18.18
C GLU A 193 -20.55 11.88 -18.25
N SER A 194 -19.53 12.34 -17.53
CA SER A 194 -19.11 13.75 -17.58
C SER A 194 -18.64 14.21 -18.97
N ASN A 195 -18.25 13.29 -19.83
CA ASN A 195 -17.85 13.56 -21.21
C ASN A 195 -19.01 13.49 -22.21
N ASN A 196 -20.08 12.78 -21.86
CA ASN A 196 -21.25 12.58 -22.72
C ASN A 196 -22.40 13.56 -22.42
N SER A 197 -22.29 14.41 -21.39
CA SER A 197 -23.24 15.52 -21.22
C SER A 197 -23.09 16.50 -22.39
N PRO A 198 -24.14 16.72 -23.20
CA PRO A 198 -24.12 17.76 -24.22
C PRO A 198 -23.87 19.09 -23.53
N LYS A 199 -22.91 19.87 -24.00
CA LYS A 199 -22.90 21.30 -23.70
C LYS A 199 -24.17 21.87 -24.33
N ASP A 200 -25.18 22.15 -23.52
CA ASP A 200 -26.37 22.87 -23.96
C ASP A 200 -25.93 24.24 -24.48
N THR A 201 -25.77 24.33 -25.80
CA THR A 201 -25.60 25.57 -26.53
C THR A 201 -26.95 26.27 -26.58
N HIS A 202 -27.27 27.06 -25.55
CA HIS A 202 -28.32 28.07 -25.68
C HIS A 202 -27.67 29.41 -25.98
N LYS A 203 -27.51 29.70 -27.27
CA LYS A 203 -27.35 31.07 -27.78
C LYS A 203 -28.73 31.50 -28.28
N PRO A 204 -29.40 32.49 -27.67
CA PRO A 204 -30.55 33.08 -28.32
C PRO A 204 -30.04 33.89 -29.52
N GLU A 205 -30.38 33.42 -30.73
CA GLU A 205 -30.45 34.31 -31.89
C GLU A 205 -31.72 35.13 -31.74
N LEU A 206 -31.56 36.44 -31.48
CA LEU A 206 -32.07 37.58 -32.22
C LEU A 206 -31.76 38.87 -31.43
#